data_AF-A0A0K8PDF9-F1
#
_entry.id   AF-A0A0K8PDF9-F1
#
_cell.length_a   1.000
_cell.length_b   1.000
_cell.length_c   1.000
_cell.angle_alpha   90.00
_cell.angle_beta   90.00
_cell.angle_gamma   90.00
#
_symmetry.space_group_name_H-M   'P 1'
#
loop_
_entity.id
_entity.type
_entity.pdbx_description
1 polymer ?
#
loop_
_entity_poly.entity_id
_entity_poly.type
_entity_poly.pdbx_seq_one_letter_code
_entity_poly.pdbx_strand_id
1 'polypeptide(L)'
;MFFDTGLPVSRETDARQVVEPGTVAFWTDGGALALRYGPTPISQGDKYRLASPCNVLGRVDGDPRLLTTVRDGDPIRVEPADD
;
A
#
# COMPACT_ATOMS: atom_id res chain seq x y z
N MET A 1 0.69 6.28 -1.48
CA MET A 1 0.68 6.08 -2.95
C MET A 1 0.13 4.72 -3.28
N PHE A 2 -0.26 4.52 -4.53
CA PHE A 2 -0.49 3.21 -5.11
C PHE A 2 -0.09 3.24 -6.59
N PHE A 3 0.13 2.07 -7.19
CA PHE A 3 0.32 1.92 -8.62
C PHE A 3 -0.35 0.65 -9.11
N ASP A 4 -0.88 0.70 -10.33
CA ASP A 4 -1.51 -0.45 -10.98
C ASP A 4 -0.46 -1.51 -11.33
N THR A 5 -0.82 -2.78 -11.15
CA THR A 5 0.03 -3.92 -11.52
C THR A 5 -0.56 -4.75 -12.65
N GLY A 6 -1.83 -4.52 -13.01
CA GLY A 6 -2.60 -5.33 -13.95
C GLY A 6 -2.86 -6.76 -13.49
N LEU A 7 -2.52 -7.12 -12.24
CA LEU A 7 -2.62 -8.50 -11.76
C LEU A 7 -4.00 -8.79 -11.18
N PRO A 8 -4.69 -9.86 -11.65
CA PRO A 8 -5.92 -10.32 -11.04
C PRO A 8 -5.59 -11.15 -9.79
N VAL A 9 -5.81 -10.56 -8.61
CA VAL A 9 -5.56 -11.22 -7.32
C VAL A 9 -6.87 -11.28 -6.53
N SER A 10 -7.20 -12.48 -6.02
CA SER A 10 -8.37 -12.69 -5.17
C SER A 10 -8.16 -12.07 -3.78
N ARG A 11 -9.24 -11.58 -3.18
CA ARG A 11 -9.22 -11.06 -1.82
C ARG A 11 -9.00 -12.18 -0.80
N GLU A 12 -8.04 -11.98 0.09
CA GLU A 12 -7.75 -12.89 1.20
C GLU A 12 -8.80 -12.74 2.31
N THR A 13 -8.98 -13.81 3.10
CA THR A 13 -9.97 -13.84 4.18
C THR A 13 -9.62 -12.92 5.33
N ASP A 14 -8.35 -12.58 5.51
CA ASP A 14 -7.83 -11.68 6.51
C ASP A 14 -7.51 -10.28 5.97
N ALA A 15 -7.99 -9.94 4.76
CA ALA A 15 -7.86 -8.62 4.16
C ALA A 15 -8.33 -7.52 5.11
N ARG A 16 -7.55 -6.44 5.21
CA ARG A 16 -7.73 -5.39 6.22
C ARG A 16 -7.95 -4.04 5.57
N GLN A 17 -8.85 -3.26 6.16
CA GLN A 17 -9.03 -1.86 5.79
C GLN A 17 -8.26 -0.93 6.74
N VAL A 18 -8.14 -1.30 8.01
CA VAL A 18 -7.39 -0.54 9.01
C VAL A 18 -6.03 -1.20 9.17
N VAL A 19 -4.98 -0.43 8.92
CA VAL A 19 -3.60 -0.90 8.84
C VAL A 19 -2.66 0.04 9.60
N GLU A 20 -1.48 -0.46 9.92
CA GLU A 20 -0.45 0.32 10.59
C GLU A 20 0.31 1.21 9.58
N PRO A 21 0.97 2.28 10.05
CA PRO A 21 1.90 3.04 9.22
C PRO A 21 2.99 2.15 8.59
N GLY A 22 3.30 2.39 7.32
CA GLY A 22 4.28 1.61 6.56
C GLY A 22 3.73 0.34 5.93
N THR A 23 2.47 -0.05 6.15
CA THR A 23 1.89 -1.25 5.54
C THR A 23 1.95 -1.19 4.00
N VAL A 24 2.33 -2.33 3.41
CA VAL A 24 2.21 -2.63 1.99
C VAL A 24 1.01 -3.56 1.80
N ALA A 25 0.09 -3.17 0.93
CA ALA A 25 -1.13 -3.92 0.71
C ALA A 25 -1.49 -3.97 -0.78
N PHE A 26 -2.18 -5.03 -1.19
CA PHE A 26 -2.73 -5.17 -2.54
C PHE A 26 -4.22 -4.83 -2.53
N TRP A 27 -4.60 -3.82 -3.31
CA TRP A 27 -5.99 -3.45 -3.53
C TRP A 27 -6.58 -4.28 -4.67
N THR A 28 -7.29 -5.34 -4.31
CA THR A 28 -7.78 -6.35 -5.25
C THR A 28 -8.80 -5.81 -6.26
N ASP A 29 -9.63 -4.85 -5.86
CA ASP A 29 -10.70 -4.34 -6.73
C ASP A 29 -10.16 -3.49 -7.88
N GLY A 30 -8.95 -2.93 -7.72
CA GLY A 30 -8.28 -2.13 -8.73
C GLY A 30 -6.94 -2.69 -9.22
N GLY A 31 -6.58 -3.93 -8.85
CA GLY A 31 -5.34 -4.57 -9.30
C GLY A 31 -4.06 -3.81 -8.94
N ALA A 32 -4.05 -3.08 -7.82
CA ALA A 32 -3.00 -2.11 -7.51
C ALA A 32 -2.24 -2.42 -6.21
N LEU A 33 -0.94 -2.13 -6.21
CA LEU A 33 -0.11 -2.18 -5.01
C LEU A 33 -0.16 -0.82 -4.29
N ALA A 34 -0.49 -0.82 -3.01
CA ALA A 34 -0.57 0.37 -2.16
C ALA A 34 0.57 0.39 -1.13
N LEU A 35 1.30 1.50 -1.09
CA LEU A 35 2.35 1.80 -0.11
C LEU A 35 1.86 2.92 0.81
N ARG A 36 1.73 2.60 2.10
CA ARG A 36 1.13 3.49 3.10
C ARG A 36 2.20 4.22 3.89
N TYR A 37 2.49 5.46 3.49
CA TYR A 37 3.51 6.31 4.14
C TYR A 37 2.97 7.51 4.92
N GLY A 38 1.65 7.71 4.90
CA GLY A 38 1.01 8.83 5.59
C GLY A 38 -0.47 8.56 5.85
N PRO A 39 -1.10 9.37 6.71
CA PRO A 39 -2.52 9.26 6.99
C PRO A 39 -3.32 9.52 5.72
N THR A 40 -4.38 8.76 5.51
CA THR A 40 -5.44 9.12 4.55
C THR A 40 -6.43 10.09 5.18
N PRO A 41 -7.17 10.86 4.36
CA PRO A 41 -8.25 11.71 4.84
C PRO A 41 -9.28 11.00 5.75
N ILE A 42 -9.43 9.69 5.60
CA ILE A 42 -10.36 8.86 6.38
C ILE A 42 -9.71 8.16 7.59
N SER A 43 -8.46 8.48 7.93
CA SER A 43 -7.77 7.88 9.09
C SER A 43 -8.37 8.41 10.40
N GLN A 44 -8.40 7.57 11.44
CA GLN A 44 -8.91 7.93 12.78
C GLN A 44 -7.85 7.57 13.83
N GLY A 45 -7.38 8.59 14.57
CA GLY A 45 -6.29 8.42 15.52
C GLY A 45 -5.00 7.97 14.83
N ASP A 46 -4.33 6.99 15.42
CA ASP A 46 -3.00 6.54 14.98
C ASP A 46 -3.04 5.47 13.87
N LYS A 47 -4.23 5.02 13.45
CA LYS A 47 -4.39 3.95 12.46
C LYS A 47 -4.75 4.49 11.08
N TYR A 48 -4.08 3.96 10.06
CA TYR A 48 -4.34 4.33 8.68
C TYR A 48 -5.49 3.52 8.11
N ARG A 49 -6.38 4.18 7.38
CA ARG A 49 -7.55 3.53 6.76
C ARG A 49 -7.47 3.53 5.24
N LEU A 50 -7.48 2.35 4.64
CA LEU A 50 -7.56 2.13 3.20
C LEU A 50 -8.99 2.39 2.69
N ALA A 51 -9.13 2.64 1.38
CA ALA A 51 -10.43 2.89 0.76
C ALA A 51 -11.39 1.69 0.93
N SER A 52 -10.89 0.47 0.77
CA SER A 52 -11.60 -0.79 1.01
C SER A 52 -10.66 -1.83 1.65
N PRO A 53 -11.15 -3.01 2.11
CA PRO A 53 -10.29 -4.09 2.58
C PRO A 53 -9.28 -4.53 1.51
N CYS A 54 -8.00 -4.61 1.87
CA CYS A 54 -6.90 -4.99 0.98
C CYS A 54 -6.10 -6.16 1.57
N ASN A 55 -5.49 -6.98 0.72
CA ASN A 55 -4.60 -8.05 1.16
C ASN A 55 -3.32 -7.44 1.72
N VAL A 56 -2.91 -7.82 2.92
CA VAL A 56 -1.71 -7.26 3.56
C VAL A 56 -0.51 -8.09 3.14
N LEU A 57 0.39 -7.48 2.36
CA LEU A 57 1.58 -8.18 1.84
C LEU A 57 2.78 -8.07 2.79
N GLY A 58 2.82 -7.00 3.58
CA GLY A 58 3.92 -6.75 4.51
C GLY A 58 4.03 -5.29 4.90
N ARG A 59 5.26 -4.82 5.07
CA ARG A 59 5.59 -3.46 5.48
C ARG A 59 6.82 -2.98 4.74
N VAL A 60 6.87 -1.67 4.48
CA VAL A 60 8.08 -0.99 4.02
C VAL A 60 9.19 -1.21 5.06
N ASP A 61 10.33 -1.70 4.58
CA ASP A 61 11.56 -1.72 5.35
C ASP A 61 12.17 -0.31 5.36
N GLY A 62 12.61 0.15 6.54
CA GLY A 62 13.03 1.54 6.76
C GLY A 62 11.91 2.55 7.02
N ASP A 63 12.17 3.84 6.72
CA ASP A 63 11.24 4.96 6.97
C ASP A 63 10.31 5.19 5.77
N PRO A 64 9.00 4.86 5.87
CA PRO A 64 8.07 5.01 4.76
C PRO A 64 7.85 6.48 4.38
N ARG A 65 8.11 7.45 5.27
CA ARG A 65 7.92 8.89 4.99
C ARG A 65 8.81 9.41 3.88
N LEU A 66 9.89 8.70 3.53
CA LEU A 66 10.72 9.03 2.37
C LEU A 66 9.93 8.98 1.06
N LEU A 67 8.86 8.19 0.98
CA LEU A 67 7.97 8.13 -0.18
C LEU A 67 7.16 9.42 -0.41
N THR A 68 7.21 10.39 0.51
CA THR A 68 6.58 11.72 0.31
C THR A 68 7.23 12.53 -0.81
N THR A 69 8.44 12.18 -1.23
CA THR A 69 9.12 12.86 -2.35
C THR A 69 8.63 12.40 -3.71
N VAL A 70 7.92 11.26 -3.78
CA VAL A 70 7.39 10.68 -5.02
C VAL A 70 6.13 11.43 -5.47
N ARG A 71 6.06 11.74 -6.75
CA ARG A 71 4.97 12.50 -7.39
C ARG A 71 4.13 11.58 -8.27
N ASP A 72 2.91 12.05 -8.55
CA ASP A 72 2.06 11.37 -9.53
C ASP A 72 2.73 11.38 -10.91
N GLY A 73 2.70 10.23 -11.59
CA GLY A 73 3.38 10.02 -12.87
C GLY A 73 4.87 9.64 -12.79
N ASP A 74 5.49 9.61 -11.60
CA ASP A 74 6.86 9.12 -11.47
C ASP A 74 6.93 7.63 -11.88
N PRO A 75 7.91 7.21 -12.70
CA PRO A 75 8.02 5.83 -13.13
C PRO A 75 8.40 4.92 -11.95
N ILE A 76 7.72 3.78 -11.85
CA ILE A 76 7.96 2.77 -10.81
C ILE A 76 8.49 1.50 -11.46
N ARG A 77 9.57 0.96 -10.89
CA ARG A 77 10.11 -0.35 -11.24
C ARG A 77 10.03 -1.25 -10.02
N VAL A 78 9.56 -2.47 -10.23
CA VAL A 78 9.50 -3.51 -9.20
C VAL A 78 10.48 -4.60 -9.60
N GLU A 79 11.37 -4.95 -8.68
CA GLU A 79 12.34 -6.02 -8.84
C GLU A 79 12.51 -6.79 -7.53
N PRO A 80 12.94 -8.07 -7.58
CA PRO A 80 13.37 -8.76 -6.37
C PRO A 80 14.46 -7.96 -5.66
N ALA A 81 14.39 -7.87 -4.33
CA ALA A 81 15.49 -7.29 -3.56
C ALA A 81 16.71 -8.22 -3.67
N ASP A 82 17.89 -7.62 -3.80
CA ASP A 82 19.15 -8.32 -3.61
C ASP A 82 19.35 -8.54 -2.09
N ASP A 83 19.80 -9.74 -1.70
CA ASP A 83 20.14 -10.09 -0.30
C ASP A 83 21.40 -9.36 0.20
#